data_AF-A0A962DK69-F1
#
_entry.id   AF-A0A962DK69-F1
#
_cell.length_a   1.000
_cell.length_b   1.000
_cell.length_c   1.000
_cell.angle_alpha   90.00
_cell.angle_beta   90.00
_cell.angle_gamma   90.00
#
_symmetry.space_group_name_H-M   'P 1'
#
loop_
_entity.id
_entity.type
_entity.pdbx_description
1 polymer ?
#
loop_
_entity_poly.entity_id
_entity_poly.type
_entity_poly.pdbx_seq_one_letter_code
_entity_poly.pdbx_strand_id
1 'polypeptide(L)'
;ALKDWPGRALLLVARGAVLCGIERYAEAVADLERALKIQPADDMALINLGLARRMLGEHEAAIAILHTAVRINPDNARATADLANLLAAHDQMGAALSLCETFLRRHPGECLVLTVYAYALRDAGRADEARQILDLEHCVRVIEPVVPAGFADLADFNAQLARCITNDPSLNANPLGKSTRLGGQTGELDLDAHPALSALRELINTAVRDSAEYFRRTGLATHPMMARASDRWTLRVWGTVLGPGGHQAPHMHP
;
A
#
# COMPACT_ATOMS: atom_id res chain seq x y z
N ALA A 1 -4.05 11.10 38.17
CA ALA A 1 -2.68 10.92 37.67
C ALA A 1 -2.63 10.39 36.23
N LEU A 2 -3.38 9.34 35.85
CA LEU A 2 -3.31 8.77 34.47
C LEU A 2 -4.15 9.49 33.39
N LYS A 3 -5.00 10.46 33.74
CA LYS A 3 -5.94 11.07 32.78
C LYS A 3 -5.24 11.82 31.63
N ASP A 4 -4.13 12.48 31.95
CA ASP A 4 -3.37 13.35 31.02
C ASP A 4 -1.97 12.80 30.74
N TRP A 5 -1.78 11.49 30.96
CA TRP A 5 -0.51 10.84 30.64
C TRP A 5 -0.32 10.79 29.11
N PRO A 6 0.80 11.29 28.55
CA PRO A 6 1.00 11.34 27.10
C PRO A 6 0.86 9.99 26.38
N GLY A 7 1.27 8.89 27.02
CA GLY A 7 1.10 7.54 26.45
C GLY A 7 -0.37 7.09 26.35
N ARG A 8 -1.29 7.76 27.07
CA ARG A 8 -2.73 7.50 26.95
C ARG A 8 -3.27 7.96 25.61
N ALA A 9 -2.78 9.08 25.08
CA ALA A 9 -3.15 9.56 23.75
C ALA A 9 -2.79 8.51 22.69
N LEU A 10 -1.54 8.02 22.72
CA LEU A 10 -1.07 6.99 21.81
C LEU A 10 -1.92 5.70 21.85
N LEU A 11 -2.28 5.24 23.06
CA LEU A 11 -3.15 4.06 23.21
C LEU A 11 -4.56 4.29 22.66
N LEU A 12 -5.12 5.50 22.84
CA LEU A 12 -6.41 5.87 22.28
C LEU A 12 -6.36 5.95 20.76
N VAL A 13 -5.27 6.48 20.18
CA VAL A 13 -5.05 6.51 18.73
C VAL A 13 -4.95 5.09 18.17
N ALA A 14 -4.11 4.25 18.78
CA ALA A 14 -3.93 2.86 18.35
C ALA A 14 -5.25 2.07 18.42
N ARG A 15 -6.02 2.21 19.52
CA ARG A 15 -7.32 1.57 19.63
C ARG A 15 -8.34 2.14 18.64
N GLY A 16 -8.34 3.45 18.43
CA GLY A 16 -9.16 4.11 17.41
C GLY A 16 -8.88 3.57 16.01
N ALA A 17 -7.61 3.39 15.64
CA ALA A 17 -7.22 2.80 14.37
C ALA A 17 -7.72 1.34 14.22
N VAL A 18 -7.58 0.53 15.27
CA VAL A 18 -8.12 -0.85 15.29
C VAL A 18 -9.65 -0.83 15.14
N LEU A 19 -10.34 0.05 15.86
CA LEU A 19 -11.80 0.19 15.80
C LEU A 19 -12.26 0.60 14.39
N CYS A 20 -11.56 1.50 13.71
CA CYS A 20 -11.80 1.80 12.30
C CYS A 20 -11.62 0.57 11.40
N GLY A 21 -10.58 -0.23 11.64
CA GLY A 21 -10.31 -1.45 10.87
C GLY A 21 -11.33 -2.57 11.07
N ILE A 22 -12.07 -2.57 12.20
CA ILE A 22 -13.19 -3.50 12.47
C ILE A 22 -14.56 -2.81 12.37
N GLU A 23 -14.62 -1.67 11.66
CA GLU A 23 -15.85 -0.94 11.31
C GLU A 23 -16.67 -0.41 12.51
N ARG A 24 -16.06 -0.32 13.70
CA ARG A 24 -16.68 0.25 14.91
C ARG A 24 -16.44 1.75 14.98
N TYR A 25 -16.91 2.48 13.97
CA TYR A 25 -16.57 3.89 13.74
C TYR A 25 -17.01 4.84 14.87
N ALA A 26 -18.20 4.66 15.44
CA ALA A 26 -18.69 5.51 16.53
C ALA A 26 -17.78 5.42 17.78
N GLU A 27 -17.27 4.24 18.09
CA GLU A 27 -16.34 4.04 19.19
C GLU A 27 -14.94 4.59 18.87
N ALA A 28 -14.51 4.45 17.61
CA ALA A 28 -13.27 5.05 17.13
C ALA A 28 -13.31 6.57 17.31
N VAL A 29 -14.40 7.24 16.89
CA VAL A 29 -14.61 8.68 17.09
C VAL A 29 -14.43 9.06 18.56
N ALA A 30 -15.10 8.36 19.47
CA ALA A 30 -15.04 8.68 20.90
C ALA A 30 -13.62 8.56 21.49
N ASP A 31 -12.82 7.62 20.99
CA ASP A 31 -11.42 7.47 21.40
C ASP A 31 -10.51 8.52 20.79
N LEU A 32 -10.66 8.79 19.49
CA LEU A 32 -9.83 9.73 18.76
C LEU A 32 -10.08 11.17 19.21
N GLU A 33 -11.31 11.54 19.52
CA GLU A 33 -11.61 12.84 20.15
C GLU A 33 -10.98 12.96 21.54
N ARG A 34 -10.96 11.87 22.32
CA ARG A 34 -10.25 11.85 23.61
C ARG A 34 -8.74 11.95 23.43
N ALA A 35 -8.18 11.33 22.39
CA ALA A 35 -6.76 11.46 22.06
C ALA A 35 -6.43 12.91 21.68
N LEU A 36 -7.24 13.54 20.83
CA LEU A 36 -7.04 14.92 20.38
C LEU A 36 -7.24 15.96 21.49
N LYS A 37 -8.02 15.67 22.53
CA LYS A 37 -8.07 16.52 23.74
C LYS A 37 -6.74 16.51 24.50
N ILE A 38 -5.98 15.41 24.45
CA ILE A 38 -4.68 15.28 25.11
C ILE A 38 -3.56 15.81 24.21
N GLN A 39 -3.61 15.47 22.91
CA GLN A 39 -2.63 15.87 21.90
C GLN A 39 -3.37 16.40 20.65
N PRO A 40 -3.69 17.71 20.60
CA PRO A 40 -4.51 18.29 19.53
C PRO A 40 -3.91 18.26 18.13
N ALA A 41 -2.58 18.10 18.04
CA ALA A 41 -1.82 18.13 16.79
C ALA A 41 -1.33 16.74 16.36
N ASP A 42 -1.96 15.66 16.82
CA ASP A 42 -1.65 14.30 16.37
C ASP A 42 -2.30 14.05 14.99
N ASP A 43 -1.48 13.99 13.94
CA ASP A 43 -1.94 13.84 12.56
C ASP A 43 -2.59 12.47 12.32
N MET A 44 -2.07 11.40 12.92
CA MET A 44 -2.65 10.06 12.86
C MET A 44 -4.03 9.99 13.51
N ALA A 45 -4.22 10.67 14.64
CA ALA A 45 -5.52 10.77 15.30
C ALA A 45 -6.53 11.51 14.41
N LEU A 46 -6.13 12.62 13.78
CA LEU A 46 -6.98 13.39 12.86
C LEU A 46 -7.34 12.59 11.60
N ILE A 47 -6.38 11.90 10.99
CA ILE A 47 -6.63 11.05 9.80
C ILE A 47 -7.65 9.96 10.13
N ASN A 48 -7.44 9.23 11.24
CA ASN A 48 -8.36 8.17 11.65
C ASN A 48 -9.74 8.74 12.03
N LEU A 49 -9.80 9.94 12.60
CA LEU A 49 -11.07 10.57 12.96
C LEU A 49 -11.82 11.02 11.71
N GLY A 50 -11.12 11.60 10.73
CA GLY A 50 -11.67 11.95 9.42
C GLY A 50 -12.23 10.71 8.71
N LEU A 51 -11.49 9.60 8.71
CA LEU A 51 -11.97 8.32 8.20
C LEU A 51 -13.25 7.86 8.93
N ALA A 52 -13.23 7.80 10.26
CA ALA A 52 -14.37 7.33 11.04
C ALA A 52 -15.63 8.18 10.80
N ARG A 53 -15.49 9.50 10.77
CA ARG A 53 -16.58 10.46 10.50
C ARG A 53 -17.12 10.31 9.07
N ARG A 54 -16.24 10.16 8.09
CA ARG A 54 -16.63 9.85 6.69
C ARG A 54 -17.45 8.57 6.62
N MET A 55 -17.00 7.50 7.29
CA MET A 55 -17.71 6.22 7.28
C MET A 55 -19.07 6.26 8.01
N LEU A 56 -19.28 7.23 8.89
CA LEU A 56 -20.57 7.53 9.52
C LEU A 56 -21.46 8.45 8.67
N GLY A 57 -21.01 8.86 7.47
CA GLY A 57 -21.73 9.79 6.59
C GLY A 57 -21.60 11.27 6.97
N GLU A 58 -20.74 11.59 7.94
CA GLU A 58 -20.49 12.96 8.41
C GLU A 58 -19.39 13.64 7.58
N HIS A 59 -19.66 13.81 6.28
CA HIS A 59 -18.65 14.17 5.30
C HIS A 59 -18.05 15.56 5.50
N GLU A 60 -18.86 16.58 5.83
CA GLU A 60 -18.37 17.95 6.05
C GLU A 60 -17.45 18.02 7.26
N ALA A 61 -17.79 17.31 8.34
CA ALA A 61 -16.95 17.20 9.52
C ALA A 61 -15.63 16.48 9.19
N ALA A 62 -15.69 15.40 8.42
CA ALA A 62 -14.50 14.68 7.97
C ALA A 62 -13.59 15.55 7.10
N ILE A 63 -14.13 16.33 6.17
CA ILE A 63 -13.37 17.29 5.34
C ILE A 63 -12.64 18.31 6.22
N ALA A 64 -13.34 18.92 7.19
CA ALA A 64 -12.74 19.91 8.09
C ALA A 64 -11.59 19.32 8.95
N ILE A 65 -11.79 18.10 9.44
CA ILE A 65 -10.78 17.37 10.23
C ILE A 65 -9.56 17.02 9.35
N LEU A 66 -9.77 16.54 8.13
CA LEU A 66 -8.69 16.19 7.20
C LEU A 66 -7.93 17.43 6.70
N HIS A 67 -8.59 18.58 6.51
CA HIS A 67 -7.90 19.86 6.29
C HIS A 67 -6.96 20.21 7.45
N THR A 68 -7.40 19.93 8.68
CA THR A 68 -6.57 20.16 9.87
C THR A 68 -5.37 19.20 9.88
N ALA A 69 -5.57 17.92 9.51
CA ALA A 69 -4.48 16.94 9.39
C ALA A 69 -3.42 17.37 8.35
N VAL A 70 -3.85 17.76 7.14
CA VAL A 70 -2.95 18.25 6.07
C VAL A 70 -2.23 19.52 6.50
N ARG A 71 -2.87 20.42 7.25
CA ARG A 71 -2.21 21.64 7.76
C ARG A 71 -1.14 21.33 8.82
N ILE A 72 -1.38 20.35 9.68
CA ILE A 72 -0.42 19.93 10.71
C ILE A 72 0.78 19.21 10.10
N ASN A 73 0.51 18.28 9.18
CA ASN A 73 1.53 17.53 8.48
C ASN A 73 1.28 17.57 6.96
N PRO A 74 1.78 18.59 6.25
CA PRO A 74 1.58 18.72 4.82
C PRO A 74 2.28 17.63 4.02
N ASP A 75 3.24 16.90 4.61
CA ASP A 75 3.96 15.80 3.96
C ASP A 75 3.26 14.44 4.16
N ASN A 76 2.13 14.39 4.87
CA ASN A 76 1.38 13.16 5.04
C ASN A 76 0.56 12.82 3.78
N ALA A 77 1.04 11.84 3.02
CA ALA A 77 0.40 11.35 1.79
C ALA A 77 -1.02 10.84 2.04
N ARG A 78 -1.25 10.15 3.15
CA ARG A 78 -2.57 9.58 3.48
C ARG A 78 -3.59 10.67 3.81
N ALA A 79 -3.22 11.66 4.63
CA ALA A 79 -4.09 12.80 4.91
C ALA A 79 -4.49 13.53 3.62
N THR A 80 -3.52 13.76 2.73
CA THR A 80 -3.74 14.42 1.43
C THR A 80 -4.66 13.60 0.53
N ALA A 81 -4.39 12.31 0.39
CA ALA A 81 -5.18 11.41 -0.45
C ALA A 81 -6.61 11.24 0.07
N ASP A 82 -6.79 11.06 1.38
CA ASP A 82 -8.11 10.93 2.00
C ASP A 82 -8.93 12.21 1.83
N LEU A 83 -8.30 13.39 2.01
CA LEU A 83 -8.95 14.67 1.77
C LEU A 83 -9.30 14.87 0.30
N ALA A 84 -8.34 14.67 -0.62
CA ALA A 84 -8.57 14.85 -2.06
C ALA A 84 -9.67 13.94 -2.59
N ASN A 85 -9.69 12.66 -2.18
CA ASN A 85 -10.77 11.74 -2.51
C ASN A 85 -12.12 12.25 -2.00
N LEU A 86 -12.16 12.72 -0.75
CA LEU A 86 -13.40 13.18 -0.14
C LEU A 86 -13.91 14.47 -0.80
N LEU A 87 -13.02 15.41 -1.13
CA LEU A 87 -13.34 16.62 -1.90
C LEU A 87 -13.88 16.26 -3.30
N ALA A 88 -13.22 15.34 -4.02
CA ALA A 88 -13.65 14.89 -5.34
C ALA A 88 -15.05 14.27 -5.31
N ALA A 89 -15.34 13.45 -4.28
CA ALA A 89 -16.65 12.83 -4.10
C ALA A 89 -17.78 13.80 -3.70
N HIS A 90 -17.46 15.04 -3.33
CA HIS A 90 -18.42 16.07 -2.90
C HIS A 90 -18.38 17.29 -3.82
N ASP A 91 -18.19 17.07 -5.13
CA ASP A 91 -18.22 18.10 -6.18
C ASP A 91 -17.17 19.22 -6.04
N GLN A 92 -16.16 19.03 -5.18
CA GLN A 92 -15.05 19.98 -4.97
C GLN A 92 -13.81 19.55 -5.76
N MET A 93 -14.01 19.12 -7.01
CA MET A 93 -12.96 18.53 -7.86
C MET A 93 -11.76 19.47 -8.07
N GLY A 94 -12.00 20.77 -8.27
CA GLY A 94 -10.92 21.75 -8.44
C GLY A 94 -10.02 21.85 -7.19
N ALA A 95 -10.60 21.76 -6.00
CA ALA A 95 -9.84 21.75 -4.74
C ALA A 95 -9.04 20.45 -4.58
N ALA A 96 -9.62 19.30 -4.95
CA ALA A 96 -8.93 18.01 -4.95
C ALA A 96 -7.70 18.01 -5.87
N LEU A 97 -7.86 18.47 -7.12
CA LEU A 97 -6.77 18.58 -8.09
C LEU A 97 -5.65 19.49 -7.59
N SER A 98 -5.99 20.70 -7.12
CA SER A 98 -5.02 21.67 -6.60
C SER A 98 -4.25 21.13 -5.38
N LEU A 99 -4.94 20.42 -4.49
CA LEU A 99 -4.34 19.78 -3.33
C LEU A 99 -3.33 18.69 -3.76
N CYS A 100 -3.73 17.80 -4.67
CA CYS A 100 -2.86 16.77 -5.23
C CYS A 100 -1.63 17.37 -5.92
N GLU A 101 -1.81 18.35 -6.80
CA GLU A 101 -0.73 19.03 -7.52
C GLU A 101 0.27 19.67 -6.54
N THR A 102 -0.23 20.32 -5.49
CA THR A 102 0.59 20.96 -4.46
C THR A 102 1.42 19.95 -3.67
N PHE A 103 0.82 18.81 -3.34
CA PHE A 103 1.54 17.73 -2.68
C PHE A 103 2.60 17.11 -3.59
N LEU A 104 2.22 16.76 -4.82
CA LEU A 104 3.08 16.07 -5.79
C LEU A 104 4.23 16.93 -6.29
N ARG A 105 4.13 18.27 -6.27
CA ARG A 105 5.30 19.13 -6.53
C ARG A 105 6.45 18.89 -5.55
N ARG A 106 6.15 18.44 -4.32
CA ARG A 106 7.14 18.15 -3.27
C ARG A 106 7.45 16.65 -3.19
N HIS A 107 6.46 15.82 -3.52
CA HIS A 107 6.54 14.35 -3.47
C HIS A 107 6.11 13.72 -4.80
N PRO A 108 6.88 13.93 -5.89
CA PRO A 108 6.42 13.59 -7.25
C PRO A 108 6.11 12.11 -7.46
N GLY A 109 6.76 11.19 -6.73
CA GLY A 109 6.53 9.75 -6.86
C GLY A 109 5.61 9.14 -5.81
N GLU A 110 4.84 9.94 -5.08
CA GLU A 110 3.97 9.39 -4.04
C GLU A 110 2.72 8.72 -4.63
N CYS A 111 2.79 7.40 -4.78
CA CYS A 111 1.82 6.57 -5.49
C CYS A 111 0.39 6.73 -4.97
N LEU A 112 0.20 6.89 -3.65
CA LEU A 112 -1.14 7.04 -3.07
C LEU A 112 -1.81 8.31 -3.61
N VAL A 113 -1.08 9.43 -3.64
CA VAL A 113 -1.60 10.72 -4.11
C VAL A 113 -1.69 10.75 -5.64
N LEU A 114 -0.75 10.14 -6.37
CA LEU A 114 -0.84 10.00 -7.83
C LEU A 114 -2.09 9.24 -8.27
N THR A 115 -2.48 8.20 -7.54
CA THR A 115 -3.69 7.42 -7.81
C THR A 115 -4.95 8.28 -7.68
N VAL A 116 -5.06 9.02 -6.57
CA VAL A 116 -6.19 9.94 -6.34
C VAL A 116 -6.21 11.06 -7.36
N TYR A 117 -5.04 11.60 -7.71
CA TYR A 117 -4.93 12.65 -8.71
C TYR A 117 -5.38 12.18 -10.09
N ALA A 118 -4.94 10.99 -10.54
CA ALA A 118 -5.37 10.41 -11.80
C ALA A 118 -6.88 10.13 -11.83
N TYR A 119 -7.45 9.66 -10.72
CA TYR A 119 -8.90 9.49 -10.58
C TYR A 119 -9.63 10.84 -10.72
N ALA A 120 -9.21 11.85 -9.97
CA ALA A 120 -9.79 13.19 -10.02
C ALA A 120 -9.69 13.81 -11.43
N LEU A 121 -8.58 13.61 -12.13
CA LEU A 121 -8.40 14.06 -13.51
C LEU A 121 -9.40 13.41 -14.47
N ARG A 122 -9.64 12.09 -14.33
CA ARG A 122 -10.62 11.38 -15.17
C ARG A 122 -12.03 11.91 -14.95
N ASP A 123 -12.44 12.08 -13.70
CA ASP A 123 -13.76 12.61 -13.36
C ASP A 123 -13.93 14.07 -13.82
N ALA A 124 -12.84 14.84 -13.87
CA ALA A 124 -12.81 16.18 -14.45
C ALA A 124 -12.78 16.19 -16.00
N GLY A 125 -12.87 15.05 -16.68
CA GLY A 125 -12.80 14.94 -18.14
C GLY A 125 -11.38 15.07 -18.72
N ARG A 126 -10.34 15.16 -17.88
CA ARG A 126 -8.92 15.26 -18.25
C ARG A 126 -8.27 13.88 -18.34
N ALA A 127 -8.93 12.97 -19.07
CA ALA A 127 -8.55 11.55 -19.12
C ALA A 127 -7.15 11.30 -19.72
N ASP A 128 -6.73 12.12 -20.69
CA ASP A 128 -5.40 12.00 -21.30
C ASP A 128 -4.27 12.32 -20.31
N GLU A 129 -4.46 13.33 -19.45
CA GLU A 129 -3.51 13.67 -18.40
C GLU A 129 -3.43 12.57 -17.34
N ALA A 130 -4.57 12.01 -16.94
CA ALA A 130 -4.60 10.87 -16.03
C ALA A 130 -3.85 9.66 -16.61
N ARG A 131 -4.04 9.37 -17.90
CA ARG A 131 -3.35 8.29 -18.60
C ARG A 131 -1.85 8.52 -18.68
N GLN A 132 -1.41 9.76 -18.90
CA GLN A 132 0.01 10.12 -18.89
C GLN A 132 0.66 9.98 -17.52
N ILE A 133 -0.08 10.21 -16.43
CA ILE A 133 0.44 10.10 -15.06
C ILE A 133 0.58 8.64 -14.61
N LEU A 134 -0.38 7.80 -14.98
CA LEU A 134 -0.35 6.38 -14.63
C LEU A 134 0.55 5.59 -15.58
N ASP A 135 0.54 5.97 -16.86
CA ASP A 135 1.29 5.37 -17.97
C ASP A 135 1.42 3.83 -17.90
N LEU A 136 0.29 3.15 -17.65
CA LEU A 136 0.29 1.72 -17.41
C LEU A 136 0.85 0.91 -18.60
N GLU A 137 0.73 1.44 -19.81
CA GLU A 137 1.26 0.83 -21.03
C GLU A 137 2.79 0.68 -20.97
N HIS A 138 3.49 1.70 -20.48
CA HIS A 138 4.95 1.65 -20.38
C HIS A 138 5.43 1.22 -18.99
N CYS A 139 4.68 1.52 -17.92
CA CYS A 139 5.06 1.20 -16.54
C CYS A 139 4.73 -0.25 -16.12
N VAL A 140 3.78 -0.93 -16.79
CA VAL A 140 3.45 -2.34 -16.51
C VAL A 140 3.91 -3.20 -17.67
N ARG A 141 4.76 -4.19 -17.37
CA ARG A 141 5.30 -5.11 -18.37
C ARG A 141 5.13 -6.55 -17.94
N VAL A 142 4.77 -7.39 -18.90
CA VAL A 142 4.79 -8.84 -18.74
C VAL A 142 6.17 -9.34 -19.13
N ILE A 143 6.79 -10.10 -18.24
CA ILE A 143 8.06 -10.78 -18.49
C ILE A 143 7.77 -12.27 -18.42
N GLU A 144 7.92 -12.94 -19.56
CA GLU A 144 7.79 -14.39 -19.62
C GLU A 144 9.07 -15.03 -19.06
N PRO A 145 8.97 -15.88 -18.02
CA PRO A 145 10.15 -16.50 -17.43
C PRO A 145 10.76 -17.52 -18.39
N VAL A 146 12.07 -17.43 -18.55
CA VAL A 146 12.84 -18.48 -19.23
C VAL A 146 13.05 -19.67 -18.29
N VAL A 147 13.17 -20.88 -18.84
CA VAL A 147 13.54 -22.07 -18.06
C VAL A 147 14.92 -21.84 -17.43
N PRO A 148 15.06 -21.83 -16.09
CA PRO A 148 16.36 -21.62 -15.48
C PRO A 148 17.32 -22.78 -15.78
N ALA A 149 18.62 -22.48 -15.80
CA ALA A 149 19.63 -23.51 -15.99
C ALA A 149 19.53 -24.59 -14.91
N GLY A 150 19.63 -25.86 -15.31
CA GLY A 150 19.53 -27.00 -14.40
C GLY A 150 18.11 -27.57 -14.22
N PHE A 151 17.10 -27.02 -14.90
CA PHE A 151 15.73 -27.54 -14.93
C PHE A 151 15.35 -28.01 -16.32
N ALA A 152 14.54 -29.07 -16.41
CA ALA A 152 14.14 -29.63 -17.69
C ALA A 152 13.18 -28.71 -18.46
N ASP A 153 12.22 -28.13 -17.74
CA ASP A 153 11.22 -27.18 -18.20
C ASP A 153 10.68 -26.36 -17.03
N LEU A 154 9.72 -25.46 -17.29
CA LEU A 154 9.08 -24.67 -16.24
C LEU A 154 8.24 -25.51 -15.27
N ALA A 155 7.74 -26.67 -15.69
CA ALA A 155 6.94 -27.53 -14.83
C ALA A 155 7.82 -28.22 -13.77
N ASP A 156 8.99 -28.72 -14.17
CA ASP A 156 10.02 -29.24 -13.27
C ASP A 156 10.49 -28.16 -12.28
N PHE A 157 10.82 -26.97 -12.78
CA PHE A 157 11.20 -25.83 -11.94
C PHE A 157 10.13 -25.50 -10.89
N ASN A 158 8.87 -25.37 -11.31
CA ASN A 158 7.76 -25.09 -10.41
C ASN A 158 7.49 -26.23 -9.42
N ALA A 159 7.64 -27.49 -9.82
CA ALA A 159 7.51 -28.63 -8.94
C ALA A 159 8.59 -28.64 -7.84
N GLN A 160 9.82 -28.25 -8.18
CA GLN A 160 10.90 -28.13 -7.20
C GLN A 160 10.69 -26.96 -6.25
N LEU A 161 10.25 -25.79 -6.74
CA LEU A 161 9.86 -24.67 -5.89
C LEU A 161 8.73 -25.05 -4.93
N ALA A 162 7.70 -25.73 -5.42
CA ALA A 162 6.58 -26.20 -4.60
C ALA A 162 7.08 -27.12 -3.48
N ARG A 163 7.98 -28.06 -3.77
CA ARG A 163 8.59 -28.94 -2.76
C ARG A 163 9.37 -28.17 -1.71
N CYS A 164 10.14 -27.15 -2.11
CA CYS A 164 10.84 -26.29 -1.15
C CYS A 164 9.85 -25.62 -0.18
N ILE A 165 8.76 -25.04 -0.72
CA ILE A 165 7.76 -24.33 0.08
C ILE A 165 6.99 -25.29 1.01
N THR A 166 6.56 -26.46 0.51
CA THR A 166 5.77 -27.41 1.32
C THR A 166 6.58 -28.11 2.39
N ASN A 167 7.90 -28.22 2.21
CA ASN A 167 8.81 -28.85 3.17
C ASN A 167 9.57 -27.84 4.04
N ASP A 168 9.30 -26.54 3.87
CA ASP A 168 9.96 -25.50 4.64
C ASP A 168 9.63 -25.64 6.14
N PRO A 169 10.63 -25.64 7.03
CA PRO A 169 10.42 -25.88 8.46
C PRO A 169 9.60 -24.77 9.16
N SER A 170 9.49 -23.60 8.54
CA SER A 170 8.71 -22.48 9.07
C SER A 170 7.25 -22.46 8.57
N LEU A 171 6.84 -23.43 7.74
CA LEU A 171 5.48 -23.53 7.24
C LEU A 171 4.48 -23.70 8.38
N ASN A 172 3.68 -22.66 8.62
CA ASN A 172 2.65 -22.63 9.65
C ASN A 172 1.26 -22.80 9.02
N ALA A 173 0.51 -23.79 9.48
CA ALA A 173 -0.85 -24.05 9.04
C ALA A 173 -1.84 -23.08 9.71
N ASN A 174 -2.75 -22.51 8.93
CA ASN A 174 -3.77 -21.54 9.33
C ASN A 174 -3.21 -20.42 10.24
N PRO A 175 -2.21 -19.65 9.77
CA PRO A 175 -1.55 -18.65 10.60
C PRO A 175 -2.51 -17.55 11.02
N LEU A 176 -2.59 -17.30 12.33
CA LEU A 176 -3.38 -16.21 12.90
C LEU A 176 -2.86 -14.86 12.40
N GLY A 177 -3.76 -13.94 12.09
CA GLY A 177 -3.41 -12.57 11.65
C GLY A 177 -2.89 -12.48 10.20
N LYS A 178 -2.97 -13.57 9.42
CA LYS A 178 -2.69 -13.55 7.98
C LYS A 178 -3.98 -13.64 7.18
N SER A 179 -3.88 -13.35 5.89
CA SER A 179 -4.98 -13.43 4.92
C SER A 179 -5.27 -14.86 4.47
N THR A 180 -4.31 -15.78 4.58
CA THR A 180 -4.49 -17.19 4.21
C THR A 180 -5.60 -17.85 5.04
N ARG A 181 -6.53 -18.54 4.37
CA ARG A 181 -7.60 -19.36 4.97
C ARG A 181 -7.48 -20.78 4.44
N LEU A 182 -7.67 -21.77 5.32
CA LEU A 182 -7.62 -23.21 4.97
C LEU A 182 -6.34 -23.57 4.19
N GLY A 183 -5.20 -23.13 4.70
CA GLY A 183 -3.89 -23.26 4.07
C GLY A 183 -2.76 -22.90 5.03
N GLY A 184 -1.52 -22.90 4.56
CA GLY A 184 -0.34 -22.52 5.33
C GLY A 184 0.47 -21.40 4.68
N GLN A 185 1.32 -20.76 5.47
CA GLN A 185 2.28 -19.77 5.01
C GLN A 185 3.64 -20.03 5.66
N THR A 186 4.71 -19.93 4.89
CA THR A 186 6.08 -20.02 5.43
C THR A 186 6.46 -18.68 6.09
N GLY A 187 7.53 -18.70 6.88
CA GLY A 187 8.35 -17.53 7.13
C GLY A 187 9.07 -17.05 5.86
N GLU A 188 10.07 -16.19 6.05
CA GLU A 188 10.95 -15.76 4.97
C GLU A 188 11.83 -16.94 4.52
N LEU A 189 11.79 -17.24 3.22
CA LEU A 189 12.52 -18.34 2.62
C LEU A 189 14.01 -17.99 2.47
N ASP A 190 14.87 -18.94 2.79
CA ASP A 190 16.29 -18.86 2.45
C ASP A 190 16.48 -19.17 0.96
N LEU A 191 16.76 -18.14 0.17
CA LEU A 191 16.91 -18.26 -1.28
C LEU A 191 18.19 -18.99 -1.73
N ASP A 192 19.11 -19.29 -0.81
CA ASP A 192 20.33 -20.07 -1.07
C ASP A 192 20.20 -21.54 -0.67
N ALA A 193 19.11 -21.94 0.01
CA ALA A 193 18.93 -23.29 0.53
C ALA A 193 18.67 -24.36 -0.55
N HIS A 194 18.27 -23.96 -1.76
CA HIS A 194 17.94 -24.91 -2.84
C HIS A 194 18.14 -24.28 -4.23
N PRO A 195 18.64 -25.02 -5.25
CA PRO A 195 18.83 -24.49 -6.60
C PRO A 195 17.60 -23.81 -7.20
N ALA A 196 16.40 -24.34 -6.94
CA ALA A 196 15.14 -23.74 -7.40
C ALA A 196 14.89 -22.35 -6.78
N LEU A 197 15.17 -22.17 -5.49
CA LEU A 197 15.02 -20.88 -4.82
C LEU A 197 16.06 -19.87 -5.30
N SER A 198 17.30 -20.33 -5.53
CA SER A 198 18.36 -19.47 -6.09
C SER A 198 18.05 -19.05 -7.53
N ALA A 199 17.52 -19.95 -8.34
CA ALA A 199 17.06 -19.64 -9.69
C ALA A 199 15.88 -18.65 -9.69
N LEU A 200 14.93 -18.78 -8.75
CA LEU A 200 13.85 -17.81 -8.58
C LEU A 200 14.39 -16.42 -8.23
N ARG A 201 15.38 -16.33 -7.33
CA ARG A 201 16.05 -15.06 -7.01
C ARG A 201 16.65 -14.42 -8.25
N GLU A 202 17.37 -15.19 -9.07
CA GLU A 202 18.02 -14.66 -10.28
C GLU A 202 17.02 -14.24 -11.35
N LEU A 203 15.92 -14.97 -11.51
CA LEU A 203 14.82 -14.56 -12.40
C LEU A 203 14.25 -13.21 -11.98
N ILE A 204 13.91 -13.04 -10.70
CA ILE A 204 13.35 -11.79 -10.16
C ILE A 204 14.36 -10.65 -10.29
N ASN A 205 15.62 -10.86 -9.90
CA ASN A 205 16.65 -9.82 -9.99
C ASN A 205 16.92 -9.39 -11.43
N THR A 206 16.92 -10.33 -12.37
CA THR A 206 17.05 -10.02 -13.80
C THR A 206 15.84 -9.22 -14.30
N ALA A 207 14.62 -9.63 -13.96
CA ALA A 207 13.41 -8.89 -14.31
C ALA A 207 13.42 -7.44 -13.78
N VAL A 208 13.89 -7.23 -12.54
CA VAL A 208 14.05 -5.88 -11.96
C VAL A 208 15.08 -5.05 -12.72
N ARG A 209 16.26 -5.63 -13.02
CA ARG A 209 17.32 -4.95 -13.80
C ARG A 209 16.86 -4.57 -15.20
N ASP A 210 16.20 -5.48 -15.89
CA ASP A 210 15.71 -5.28 -17.25
C ASP A 210 14.63 -4.19 -17.29
N SER A 211 13.75 -4.16 -16.28
CA SER A 211 12.74 -3.12 -16.13
C SER A 211 13.38 -1.75 -15.87
N ALA A 212 14.40 -1.69 -15.00
CA ALA A 212 15.13 -0.45 -14.73
C ALA A 212 15.92 0.06 -15.94
N GLU A 213 16.51 -0.82 -16.76
CA GLU A 213 17.14 -0.41 -18.02
C GLU A 213 16.12 0.10 -19.02
N TYR A 214 14.99 -0.60 -19.18
CA TYR A 214 13.91 -0.17 -20.06
C TYR A 214 13.44 1.24 -19.71
N PHE A 215 13.13 1.53 -18.44
CA PHE A 215 12.68 2.86 -18.01
C PHE A 215 13.71 3.96 -18.28
N ARG A 216 15.00 3.66 -18.18
CA ARG A 216 16.08 4.62 -18.53
C ARG A 216 16.11 4.92 -20.04
N ARG A 217 15.77 3.95 -20.89
CA ARG A 217 15.84 4.06 -22.35
C ARG A 217 14.59 4.67 -22.98
N THR A 218 13.42 4.51 -22.39
CA THR A 218 12.14 4.98 -22.97
C THR A 218 11.76 6.41 -22.60
N GLY A 219 12.64 7.16 -21.95
CA GLY A 219 12.35 8.55 -21.56
C GLY A 219 11.46 8.69 -20.33
N LEU A 220 11.13 7.58 -19.65
CA LEU A 220 10.42 7.58 -18.37
C LEU A 220 11.28 8.09 -17.20
N ALA A 221 12.53 8.45 -17.44
CA ALA A 221 13.44 8.96 -16.42
C ALA A 221 12.87 10.18 -15.64
N THR A 222 12.02 10.99 -16.28
CA THR A 222 11.34 12.14 -15.65
C THR A 222 9.91 11.84 -15.22
N HIS A 223 9.42 10.62 -15.46
CA HIS A 223 8.07 10.21 -15.09
C HIS A 223 7.91 10.17 -13.55
N PRO A 224 6.77 10.62 -13.00
CA PRO A 224 6.51 10.62 -11.55
C PRO A 224 6.85 9.30 -10.84
N MET A 225 6.50 8.15 -11.44
CA MET A 225 6.82 6.82 -10.89
C MET A 225 8.32 6.58 -10.68
N MET A 226 9.19 7.19 -11.48
CA MET A 226 10.63 7.01 -11.37
C MET A 226 11.26 7.87 -10.28
N ALA A 227 10.53 8.83 -9.69
CA ALA A 227 11.07 9.67 -8.63
C ALA A 227 11.44 8.92 -7.35
N ARG A 228 10.93 7.68 -7.17
CA ARG A 228 11.28 6.77 -6.05
C ARG A 228 12.12 5.57 -6.48
N ALA A 229 12.52 5.49 -7.74
CA ALA A 229 13.32 4.38 -8.23
C ALA A 229 14.69 4.36 -7.54
N SER A 230 15.19 3.16 -7.25
CA SER A 230 16.48 2.92 -6.60
C SER A 230 17.21 1.80 -7.32
N ASP A 231 18.52 1.99 -7.53
CA ASP A 231 19.42 0.95 -8.03
C ASP A 231 19.79 -0.09 -6.97
N ARG A 232 19.25 0.06 -5.75
CA ARG A 232 19.43 -0.87 -4.63
C ARG A 232 18.09 -1.40 -4.17
N TRP A 233 18.01 -2.72 -4.05
CA TRP A 233 16.83 -3.43 -3.53
C TRP A 233 17.25 -4.65 -2.71
N THR A 234 16.32 -5.11 -1.88
CA THR A 234 16.41 -6.39 -1.17
C THR A 234 15.21 -7.24 -1.54
N LEU A 235 15.42 -8.55 -1.67
CA LEU A 235 14.38 -9.50 -2.01
C LEU A 235 14.02 -10.31 -0.75
N ARG A 236 12.73 -10.29 -0.38
CA ARG A 236 12.17 -11.11 0.69
C ARG A 236 11.02 -11.90 0.10
N VAL A 237 11.03 -13.22 0.28
CA VAL A 237 10.06 -14.13 -0.34
C VAL A 237 9.49 -15.05 0.73
N TRP A 238 8.19 -15.31 0.66
CA TRP A 238 7.51 -16.32 1.46
C TRP A 238 6.56 -17.13 0.57
N GLY A 239 6.33 -18.38 0.93
CA GLY A 239 5.42 -19.29 0.24
C GLY A 239 4.05 -19.34 0.90
N THR A 240 3.02 -19.60 0.11
CA THR A 240 1.67 -19.94 0.59
C THR A 240 1.29 -21.30 0.01
N VAL A 241 0.79 -22.21 0.86
CA VAL A 241 0.26 -23.51 0.46
C VAL A 241 -1.25 -23.50 0.71
N LEU A 242 -2.05 -23.74 -0.31
CA LEU A 242 -3.51 -23.78 -0.18
C LEU A 242 -3.99 -25.22 -0.10
N GLY A 243 -4.83 -25.52 0.90
CA GLY A 243 -5.55 -26.79 0.99
C GLY A 243 -6.83 -26.76 0.16
N PRO A 244 -7.65 -27.83 0.21
CA PRO A 244 -8.98 -27.85 -0.42
C PRO A 244 -9.85 -26.70 0.11
N GLY A 245 -10.36 -25.86 -0.80
CA GLY A 245 -11.13 -24.65 -0.44
C GLY A 245 -10.28 -23.49 0.13
N GLY A 246 -8.96 -23.65 0.16
CA GLY A 246 -8.02 -22.63 0.61
C GLY A 246 -7.99 -21.41 -0.29
N HIS A 247 -7.91 -20.23 0.31
CA HIS A 247 -7.90 -18.96 -0.40
C HIS A 247 -7.18 -17.87 0.41
N GLN A 248 -6.86 -16.76 -0.24
CA GLN A 248 -6.43 -15.53 0.41
C GLN A 248 -7.65 -14.64 0.62
N ALA A 249 -7.94 -14.29 1.88
CA ALA A 249 -8.93 -13.27 2.17
C ALA A 249 -8.47 -11.92 1.58
N PRO A 250 -9.39 -11.09 1.06
CA PRO A 250 -9.06 -9.74 0.62
C PRO A 250 -8.33 -8.97 1.73
N HIS A 251 -7.20 -8.38 1.39
CA HIS A 251 -6.39 -7.58 2.32
C HIS A 251 -5.62 -6.53 1.51
N MET A 252 -5.25 -5.45 2.18
CA MET A 252 -4.33 -4.45 1.64
C MET A 252 -2.99 -4.60 2.38
N HIS A 253 -1.89 -4.58 1.63
CA HIS A 253 -0.58 -4.42 2.25
C HIS A 253 -0.44 -2.97 2.72
N PRO A 254 0.00 -2.74 3.97
CA PRO A 254 0.22 -1.39 4.49
C PRO A 254 1.35 -0.66 3.78
#